data_AF-A0A832JB61-F1
#
_entry.id   AF-A0A832JB61-F1
#
_cell.length_a   1.000
_cell.length_b   1.000
_cell.length_c   1.000
_cell.angle_alpha   90.00
_cell.angle_beta   90.00
_cell.angle_gamma   90.00
#
_symmetry.space_group_name_H-M   'P 1'
#
loop_
_entity.id
_entity.type
_entity.pdbx_description
1 polymer ?
#
loop_
_entity_poly.entity_id
_entity_poly.type
_entity_poly.pdbx_seq_one_letter_code
_entity_poly.pdbx_strand_id
1 'polypeptide(L)' 'MYVPERRLTNFDLERMVETSDEWIRTRTGILERRICAEGEAASDLGVLAAREALRNAGVSPQEVDL' A
#
# COMPACT_ATOMS: atom_id res chain seq x y z
N MET A 1 3.20 2.16 -9.16
CA MET A 1 2.66 1.05 -8.34
C MET A 1 1.44 1.61 -7.62
N TYR A 2 0.29 0.95 -7.69
CA TYR A 2 -0.91 1.42 -7.01
C TYR A 2 -0.85 1.10 -5.51
N VAL A 3 -1.15 2.08 -4.67
CA VAL A 3 -1.29 1.94 -3.22
C VAL A 3 -2.48 2.80 -2.75
N PRO A 4 -3.15 2.43 -1.64
CA PRO A 4 -4.19 3.28 -1.07
C PRO A 4 -3.70 4.69 -0.78
N GLU A 5 -4.57 5.68 -0.99
CA GLU A 5 -4.20 7.09 -0.85
C GLU A 5 -3.92 7.48 0.60
N ARG A 6 -4.73 6.96 1.54
CA ARG A 6 -4.64 7.32 2.95
C ARG A 6 -3.35 6.78 3.55
N ARG A 7 -2.51 7.71 3.98
CA ARG A 7 -1.25 7.46 4.69
C ARG A 7 -1.45 7.57 6.20
N LEU A 8 -0.95 6.59 6.94
CA LEU A 8 -0.90 6.59 8.41
C LEU A 8 0.56 6.53 8.84
N THR A 9 1.06 7.63 9.42
CA THR A 9 2.44 7.72 9.89
C THR A 9 2.60 7.11 11.27
N ASN A 10 3.85 6.94 11.72
CA ASN A 10 4.11 6.57 13.10
C ASN A 10 3.64 7.64 14.09
N PHE A 11 3.81 8.93 13.77
CA PHE A 11 3.30 10.03 14.59
C PHE A 11 1.78 10.00 14.76
N ASP A 12 1.05 9.56 13.73
CA ASP A 12 -0.39 9.35 13.85
C ASP A 12 -0.70 8.20 14.82
N LEU A 13 0.10 7.13 14.79
CA LEU A 13 -0.06 6.00 15.72
C LEU A 13 0.26 6.33 17.17
N GLU A 14 1.24 7.21 17.44
CA GLU A 14 1.54 7.68 18.79
C GLU A 14 0.31 8.30 19.47
N ARG A 15 -0.63 8.83 18.67
CA ARG A 15 -1.88 9.42 19.15
C ARG A 15 -3.00 8.40 19.35
N MET A 16 -2.80 7.15 18.92
CA MET A 16 -3.80 6.09 18.93
C MET A 16 -3.47 4.98 19.94
N VAL A 17 -2.18 4.71 20.16
CA VAL A 17 -1.68 3.66 21.04
C VAL A 17 -0.38 4.10 21.71
N GLU A 18 -0.02 3.46 22.82
CA GLU A 18 1.23 3.73 23.54
C GLU A 18 2.44 3.19 22.75
N THR A 19 3.00 4.02 21.87
CA THR A 19 4.16 3.72 21.03
C THR A 19 4.95 5.00 20.71
N SER A 20 6.12 4.88 20.08
CA SER A 20 6.86 6.01 19.48
C SER A 20 7.39 5.68 18.08
N ASP A 21 7.62 6.69 17.25
CA ASP A 21 8.27 6.57 15.94
C ASP A 21 9.65 5.92 16.07
N GLU A 22 10.44 6.35 17.05
CA GLU A 22 11.76 5.77 17.33
C GLU A 22 11.66 4.27 17.63
N TRP A 23 10.73 3.87 18.49
CA TRP A 23 10.54 2.46 18.84
C TRP A 23 10.11 1.63 17.62
N ILE A 24 9.13 2.11 16.84
CA ILE A 24 8.63 1.42 15.64
C ILE A 24 9.74 1.27 14.60
N ARG A 25 10.46 2.36 14.30
CA ARG A 25 11.51 2.37 13.28
C ARG A 25 12.68 1.48 13.66
N THR A 26 13.14 1.56 14.91
CA THR A 26 14.28 0.76 15.37
C THR A 26 13.98 -0.74 15.32
N ARG A 27 12.73 -1.13 15.60
CA ARG A 27 12.34 -2.55 15.65
C ARG A 27 11.90 -3.12 14.31
N THR A 28 11.23 -2.32 13.47
CA THR A 28 10.57 -2.82 12.25
C THR A 28 11.01 -2.13 10.96
N GLY A 29 11.67 -0.96 11.06
CA GLY A 29 12.01 -0.12 9.90
C GLY A 29 10.81 0.60 9.26
N ILE A 30 9.59 0.41 9.78
CA ILE A 30 8.37 0.99 9.21
C ILE A 30 8.28 2.48 9.53
N LEU A 31 7.99 3.30 8.52
CA LEU A 31 7.79 4.75 8.61
C LEU A 31 6.31 5.15 8.52
N GLU A 32 5.58 4.44 7.67
CA GLU A 32 4.20 4.72 7.33
C GLU A 32 3.50 3.44 6.87
N ARG A 33 2.17 3.50 6.88
CA ARG A 33 1.28 2.48 6.34
C ARG A 33 0.29 3.14 5.38
N ARG A 34 -0.19 2.37 4.41
CA ARG A 34 -1.32 2.75 3.56
C ARG A 34 -2.57 2.03 4.02
N ILE A 35 -3.66 2.77 4.16
CA ILE A 35 -4.92 2.28 4.71
C ILE A 35 -5.96 2.35 3.61
N CYS A 36 -6.62 1.23 3.32
CA CYS A 36 -7.68 1.20 2.32
C CYS A 36 -8.85 2.11 2.72
N ALA A 37 -9.47 2.73 1.73
CA ALA A 37 -10.74 3.41 1.92
C ALA A 37 -11.86 2.40 2.22
N GLU A 38 -12.95 2.88 2.81
CA GLU A 38 -14.15 2.06 2.94
C GLU A 38 -14.67 1.69 1.55
N GLY A 39 -14.91 0.40 1.31
CA GLY A 39 -15.31 -0.13 0.01
C GLY A 39 -14.16 -0.40 -0.97
N GLU A 40 -12.90 -0.11 -0.61
CA GLU A 40 -11.74 -0.48 -1.43
C GLU A 40 -11.26 -1.90 -1.06
N ALA A 41 -11.50 -2.86 -1.95
CA ALA A 41 -11.16 -4.26 -1.74
C ALA A 41 -9.76 -4.60 -2.27
N ALA A 42 -9.21 -5.72 -1.81
CA ALA A 42 -7.91 -6.23 -2.29
C ALA A 42 -7.89 -6.47 -3.81
N SER A 43 -9.02 -6.87 -4.40
CA SER A 43 -9.18 -7.03 -5.85
C SER A 43 -9.02 -5.71 -6.59
N ASP A 44 -9.52 -4.60 -6.04
CA ASP A 44 -9.42 -3.28 -6.66
C ASP A 44 -7.96 -2.83 -6.73
N LEU A 45 -7.23 -3.01 -5.62
CA LEU A 45 -5.79 -2.75 -5.55
C LEU A 45 -5.04 -3.60 -6.59
N GLY A 46 -5.36 -4.89 -6.66
CA GLY A 46 -4.76 -5.84 -7.58
C GLY A 46 -4.99 -5.48 -9.05
N VAL A 47 -6.21 -5.10 -9.42
CA VAL A 47 -6.55 -4.68 -10.79
C VAL A 47 -5.79 -3.42 -11.19
N LEU A 48 -5.69 -2.44 -10.29
CA LEU A 48 -4.98 -1.19 -10.57
C LEU A 48 -3.46 -1.41 -10.69
N ALA A 49 -2.89 -2.22 -9.80
CA ALA A 49 -1.48 -2.61 -9.85
C ALA A 49 -1.16 -3.42 -11.13
N ALA A 50 -2.01 -4.39 -11.50
CA ALA A 50 -1.83 -5.20 -12.71
C ALA A 50 -1.88 -4.34 -13.99
N ARG A 51 -2.85 -3.43 -14.08
CA ARG A 51 -2.94 -2.48 -15.22
C ARG A 51 -1.69 -1.64 -15.36
N GLU A 52 -1.11 -1.17 -14.26
CA GLU A 52 0.13 -0.41 -14.29
C GLU A 52 1.33 -1.28 -14.67
N ALA A 53 1.41 -2.51 -14.15
CA ALA A 53 2.46 -3.46 -14.51
C ALA A 53 2.43 -3.78 -16.02
N LEU A 54 1.26 -4.05 -16.59
CA LEU A 54 1.09 -4.28 -18.02
C LEU A 54 1.55 -3.08 -18.86
N ARG A 55 1.17 -1.86 -18.46
CA ARG A 55 1.64 -0.63 -19.12
C ARG A 55 3.15 -0.47 -19.06
N ASN A 56 3.75 -0.73 -17.90
CA ASN A 56 5.20 -0.62 -17.70
C ASN A 56 5.96 -1.69 -18.51
N ALA A 57 5.39 -2.89 -18.64
CA ALA A 57 5.95 -3.97 -19.43
C ALA A 57 5.69 -3.82 -20.94
N GLY A 58 4.74 -2.97 -21.35
CA GLY A 58 4.36 -2.79 -22.75
C GLY A 58 3.66 -4.00 -23.37
N VAL A 59 3.03 -4.86 -22.54
CA VAL A 59 2.35 -6.09 -22.99
C VAL A 59 0.84 -5.95 -22.89
N SER A 60 0.13 -6.62 -23.80
CA SER A 60 -1.33 -6.67 -23.79
C SER A 60 -1.83 -7.63 -22.70
N PRO A 61 -2.99 -7.36 -22.06
CA PRO A 61 -3.58 -8.28 -21.09
C PRO A 61 -3.80 -9.71 -21.65
N GLN A 62 -4.03 -9.85 -22.95
CA GLN A 62 -4.27 -11.14 -23.62
C GLN A 62 -3.00 -11.99 -23.77
N GLU A 63 -1.82 -11.40 -23.56
CA GLU A 63 -0.53 -12.11 -23.63
C GLU A 63 -0.14 -12.75 -22.30
N VAL A 64 -0.90 -12.49 -21.23
CA VAL A 64 -0.65 -13.03 -19.88
C VAL A 64 -1.42 -14.34 -19.69
N ASP A 65 -0.68 -15.40 -19.39
CA ASP A 65 -1.21 -16.73 -19.03
C ASP A 65 -1.38 -16.90 -17.51
N LEU A 66 -2.01 -18.00 -17.08
CA LEU A 66 -2.42 -18.29 -15.69
C LEU A 66 -1.54 -19.33 -14.98
#